data_AF-X1K5Z2-F1
#
_entry.id   AF-X1K5Z2-F1
#
_cell.length_a   1.000
_cell.length_b   1.000
_cell.length_c   1.000
_cell.angle_alpha   90.00
_cell.angle_beta   90.00
_cell.angle_gamma   90.00
#
_symmetry.space_group_name_H-M   'P 1'
#
loop_
_entity.id
_entity.type
_entity.pdbx_description
1 polymer ?
#
loop_
_entity_poly.entity_id
_entity_poly.type
_entity_poly.pdbx_seq_one_letter_code
_entity_poly.pdbx_strand_id
1 'polypeptide(L)'
;MKYNTKSFSILTILLVFISLSQLDAQIIGGDILNEAPLMAVPEGMTFEEYRDMNRRLTVGLALAAIPIPGMIHFYANEPKTGWLIFGTAAGGALGIAVGALSMDEGDFPDSDYEL
;
A
#
# COMPACT_ATOMS: atom_id res chain seq x y z
N MET A 1 -14.47 -26.81 9.91
CA MET A 1 -13.26 -26.77 9.05
C MET A 1 -12.07 -26.31 9.90
N LYS A 2 -11.22 -27.23 10.36
CA LYS A 2 -10.13 -26.94 11.31
C LYS A 2 -8.93 -26.39 10.54
N TYR A 3 -8.71 -25.08 10.57
CA TYR A 3 -7.51 -24.49 9.96
C TYR A 3 -6.26 -24.99 10.67
N ASN A 4 -5.31 -25.52 9.90
CA ASN A 4 -4.05 -26.04 10.43
C ASN A 4 -3.17 -24.87 10.87
N THR A 5 -3.19 -24.54 12.16
CA THR A 5 -2.47 -23.43 12.78
C THR A 5 -0.97 -23.41 12.47
N LYS A 6 -0.38 -24.58 12.20
CA LYS A 6 1.02 -24.71 11.77
C LYS A 6 1.25 -24.10 10.38
N SER A 7 0.36 -24.35 9.43
CA SER A 7 0.45 -23.80 8.07
C SER A 7 0.26 -22.28 8.05
N PHE A 8 -0.62 -21.75 8.91
CA PHE A 8 -0.80 -20.30 9.05
C PHE A 8 0.46 -19.63 9.61
N SER A 9 1.07 -20.21 10.66
CA SER A 9 2.30 -19.67 11.26
C SER A 9 3.49 -19.69 10.29
N ILE A 10 3.62 -20.76 9.48
CA ILE A 10 4.64 -20.84 8.43
C ILE A 10 4.44 -19.74 7.38
N LEU A 11 3.19 -19.49 6.96
CA LEU A 11 2.86 -18.43 6.00
C LEU A 11 3.22 -17.05 6.55
N THR A 12 2.95 -16.79 7.84
CA THR A 12 3.30 -15.51 8.47
C THR A 12 4.81 -15.30 8.54
N ILE A 13 5.57 -16.35 8.88
CA ILE A 13 7.04 -16.29 8.94
C ILE A 13 7.64 -16.05 7.55
N LEU A 14 7.10 -16.72 6.52
CA LEU A 14 7.54 -16.53 5.14
C LEU A 14 7.30 -15.10 4.67
N LEU A 15 6.14 -14.52 5.00
CA LEU A 15 5.79 -13.15 4.63
C LEU A 15 6.72 -12.12 5.28
N VAL A 16 7.09 -12.32 6.55
CA VAL A 16 8.07 -11.48 7.25
C VAL A 16 9.47 -11.56 6.62
N PHE A 17 9.90 -12.77 6.23
CA PHE A 17 11.21 -12.96 5.57
C PHE A 17 11.30 -12.27 4.21
N ILE A 18 10.21 -12.31 3.41
CA ILE A 18 10.14 -11.61 2.13
C ILE A 18 10.28 -10.10 2.35
N SER A 19 9.59 -9.52 3.35
CA SER A 19 9.70 -8.10 3.67
C SER A 19 11.11 -7.67 4.12
N LEU A 20 11.82 -8.53 4.86
CA LEU A 20 13.20 -8.25 5.32
C LEU A 20 14.22 -8.26 4.16
N SER A 21 14.04 -9.12 3.16
CA SER A 21 14.94 -9.22 2.01
C SER A 21 14.97 -7.96 1.13
N GLN A 22 13.98 -7.08 1.25
CA GLN A 22 13.91 -5.81 0.50
C GLN A 22 14.74 -4.68 1.14
N LEU A 23 15.25 -4.85 2.37
CA LEU A 23 16.02 -3.83 3.08
C LEU A 23 17.51 -3.76 2.67
N ASP A 24 18.04 -4.82 2.05
CA ASP A 24 19.49 -4.94 1.77
C ASP A 24 19.92 -4.27 0.45
N ALA A 25 18.97 -3.88 -0.40
CA ALA A 25 19.28 -3.30 -1.72
C ALA A 25 19.92 -1.90 -1.65
N GLN A 26 20.07 -1.30 -0.47
CA GLN A 26 20.53 0.08 -0.31
C GLN A 26 21.85 0.26 0.45
N ILE A 27 22.43 -0.78 1.08
CA ILE A 27 23.47 -0.57 2.11
C ILE A 27 24.86 -1.11 1.73
N ILE A 28 25.00 -2.11 0.84
CA ILE A 28 26.29 -2.78 0.65
C ILE A 28 26.82 -2.55 -0.78
N GLY A 29 27.67 -1.54 -0.98
CA GLY A 29 28.40 -1.38 -2.24
C GLY A 29 29.04 -0.03 -2.59
N GLY A 30 28.95 1.01 -1.75
CA GLY A 30 29.59 2.29 -2.02
C GLY A 30 31.02 2.36 -1.49
N ASP A 31 32.01 2.49 -2.37
CA ASP A 31 33.39 2.83 -2.00
C ASP A 31 33.41 4.15 -1.20
N ILE A 32 34.04 4.15 -0.01
CA ILE A 32 34.09 5.27 0.93
C ILE A 32 34.79 6.51 0.32
N LEU A 33 35.60 6.31 -0.71
CA LEU A 33 36.30 7.36 -1.46
C LEU A 33 35.69 7.62 -2.85
N ASN A 34 34.60 6.94 -3.20
CA ASN A 34 33.91 7.19 -4.44
C ASN A 34 33.00 8.40 -4.27
N GLU A 35 33.40 9.52 -4.87
CA GLU A 35 32.61 10.75 -5.00
C GLU A 35 31.41 10.56 -5.96
N ALA A 36 30.83 9.36 -5.99
CA ALA A 36 29.55 9.16 -6.63
C ALA A 36 28.58 10.17 -6.01
N PRO A 37 27.95 11.01 -6.83
CA PRO A 37 27.09 12.06 -6.31
C PRO A 37 26.03 11.42 -5.42
N LEU A 38 25.86 11.94 -4.20
CA LEU A 38 24.83 11.48 -3.24
C LEU A 38 23.42 11.45 -3.85
N MET A 39 23.24 12.21 -4.93
CA MET A 39 22.09 12.25 -5.81
C MET A 39 22.57 12.10 -7.26
N ALA A 40 22.58 10.88 -7.80
CA ALA A 40 22.84 10.66 -9.21
C ALA A 40 21.70 11.27 -10.03
N VAL A 41 21.99 12.38 -10.72
CA VAL A 41 21.04 13.01 -11.65
C VAL A 41 20.94 12.12 -12.90
N PRO A 42 19.74 11.74 -13.35
CA PRO A 42 19.57 10.94 -14.56
C PRO A 42 20.19 11.61 -15.80
N GLU A 43 20.70 10.80 -16.72
CA GLU A 43 21.17 11.29 -18.02
C GLU A 43 20.03 12.00 -18.77
N GLY A 44 20.28 13.24 -19.21
CA GLY A 44 19.28 14.06 -19.90
C GLY A 44 18.42 14.97 -19.02
N MET A 45 18.72 15.09 -17.73
CA MET A 45 18.02 16.00 -16.79
C MET A 45 19.00 16.95 -16.10
N THR A 46 18.60 18.19 -15.85
CA THR A 46 19.40 19.14 -15.06
C THR A 46 19.24 18.87 -13.55
N PHE A 47 20.22 19.30 -12.75
CA PHE A 47 20.16 19.16 -11.29
C PHE A 47 18.92 19.83 -10.67
N GLU A 48 18.52 20.98 -11.22
CA GLU A 48 17.35 21.71 -10.72
C GLU A 48 16.02 21.00 -11.04
N GLU A 49 15.89 20.46 -12.26
CA GLU A 49 14.75 19.64 -12.64
C GLU A 49 14.64 18.40 -11.76
N TYR A 50 15.77 17.73 -11.53
CA TYR A 50 15.82 16.56 -10.67
C TYR A 50 15.44 16.88 -9.22
N ARG A 51 15.93 18.00 -8.68
CA ARG A 51 15.56 18.48 -7.34
C ARG A 51 14.09 18.83 -7.22
N ASP A 52 13.50 19.45 -8.25
CA ASP A 52 12.06 19.72 -8.30
C ASP A 52 11.24 18.43 -8.33
N MET A 53 11.66 17.47 -9.15
CA MET A 53 11.01 16.16 -9.27
C MET A 53 11.08 15.35 -7.98
N ASN A 54 12.24 15.27 -7.33
CA ASN A 54 12.39 14.58 -6.05
C ASN A 54 11.50 15.22 -4.95
N ARG A 55 11.34 16.55 -4.97
CA ARG A 55 10.43 17.26 -4.04
C ARG A 55 8.97 16.85 -4.26
N ARG A 56 8.52 16.83 -5.51
CA ARG A 56 7.15 16.43 -5.88
C ARG A 56 6.89 14.94 -5.60
N LEU A 57 7.85 14.08 -5.91
CA LEU A 57 7.78 12.65 -5.63
C LEU A 57 7.67 12.39 -4.12
N THR A 58 8.45 13.08 -3.30
CA THR A 58 8.39 12.95 -1.83
C THR A 58 7.00 13.29 -1.30
N VAL A 59 6.40 14.38 -1.79
CA VAL A 59 5.01 14.75 -1.43
C VAL A 59 4.02 13.71 -1.92
N GLY A 60 4.16 13.23 -3.16
CA GLY A 60 3.35 12.15 -3.71
C GLY A 60 3.42 10.87 -2.87
N LEU A 61 4.61 10.43 -2.48
CA LEU A 61 4.79 9.26 -1.62
C LEU A 61 4.15 9.46 -0.23
N ALA A 62 4.31 10.65 0.36
CA ALA A 62 3.68 10.97 1.63
C ALA A 62 2.14 10.95 1.53
N LEU A 63 1.57 11.46 0.45
CA LEU A 63 0.14 11.42 0.19
C LEU A 63 -0.36 10.00 -0.09
N ALA A 64 0.46 9.15 -0.73
CA ALA A 64 0.12 7.77 -1.03
C ALA A 64 0.15 6.89 0.23
N ALA A 65 0.94 7.28 1.25
CA ALA A 65 0.95 6.62 2.54
C ALA A 65 -0.33 6.86 3.36
N ILE A 66 -1.08 7.93 3.06
CA ILE A 66 -2.37 8.20 3.69
C ILE A 66 -3.44 7.37 2.94
N PRO A 67 -4.19 6.48 3.61
CA PRO A 67 -5.14 5.58 2.96
C PRO A 67 -6.46 6.29 2.58
N ILE A 68 -6.39 7.50 2.02
CA ILE A 68 -7.54 8.19 1.46
C ILE A 68 -7.56 7.95 -0.06
N PRO A 69 -8.56 7.24 -0.58
CA PRO A 69 -8.65 6.91 -2.00
C PRO A 69 -8.67 8.17 -2.88
N GLY A 70 -7.89 8.16 -3.97
CA GLY A 70 -7.91 9.24 -4.97
C GLY A 70 -7.06 10.48 -4.64
N MET A 71 -6.46 10.58 -3.45
CA MET A 71 -5.67 11.77 -3.03
C MET A 71 -4.55 12.17 -4.00
N ILE A 72 -3.83 11.18 -4.53
CA ILE A 72 -2.73 11.44 -5.46
C ILE A 72 -3.19 12.10 -6.74
N HIS A 73 -4.38 11.74 -7.24
CA HIS A 73 -4.92 12.34 -8.44
C HIS A 73 -5.36 13.79 -8.21
N PHE A 74 -5.83 14.13 -7.00
CA PHE A 74 -6.08 15.53 -6.66
C PHE A 74 -4.79 16.35 -6.62
N TYR A 75 -3.70 15.78 -6.08
CA TYR A 75 -2.37 16.41 -6.10
C TYR A 75 -1.80 16.56 -7.52
N ALA A 76 -2.00 15.56 -8.37
CA ALA A 76 -1.59 15.57 -9.77
C ALA A 76 -2.47 16.45 -10.69
N ASN A 77 -3.42 17.20 -10.13
CA ASN A 77 -4.38 18.01 -10.87
C ASN A 77 -5.26 17.19 -11.86
N GLU A 78 -5.58 15.96 -11.49
CA GLU A 78 -6.48 15.02 -12.18
C GLU A 78 -7.78 14.77 -11.37
N PRO A 79 -8.60 15.79 -11.13
CA PRO A 79 -9.72 15.69 -10.20
C PRO A 79 -10.78 14.67 -10.63
N LYS A 80 -10.96 14.46 -11.95
CA LYS A 80 -11.93 13.48 -12.46
C LYS A 80 -11.58 12.05 -12.01
N THR A 81 -10.31 11.67 -12.14
CA THR A 81 -9.81 10.36 -11.70
C THR A 81 -9.85 10.24 -10.18
N GLY A 82 -9.47 11.31 -9.47
CA GLY A 82 -9.56 11.35 -8.00
C GLY A 82 -10.98 11.09 -7.49
N TRP A 83 -11.97 11.78 -8.06
CA TRP A 83 -13.37 11.59 -7.71
C TRP A 83 -13.92 10.21 -8.08
N LEU A 84 -13.51 9.64 -9.22
CA LEU A 84 -13.91 8.29 -9.61
C LEU A 84 -13.43 7.24 -8.61
N ILE A 85 -12.15 7.30 -8.22
CA ILE A 85 -11.55 6.37 -7.25
C ILE A 85 -12.20 6.54 -5.88
N PHE A 86 -12.34 7.78 -5.41
CA PHE A 86 -13.01 8.08 -4.15
C PHE A 86 -14.45 7.58 -4.13
N GLY A 87 -15.23 7.87 -5.18
CA GLY A 87 -16.62 7.43 -5.31
C GLY A 87 -16.75 5.91 -5.36
N THR A 88 -15.84 5.21 -6.03
CA THR A 88 -15.82 3.74 -6.07
C THR A 88 -15.56 3.16 -4.68
N ALA A 89 -14.57 3.68 -3.96
CA ALA A 89 -14.27 3.24 -2.60
C ALA A 89 -15.42 3.54 -1.62
N ALA A 90 -15.99 4.74 -1.68
CA ALA A 90 -17.12 5.14 -0.86
C ALA A 90 -18.36 4.28 -1.17
N GLY A 91 -18.65 4.03 -2.45
CA GLY A 91 -19.74 3.16 -2.87
C GLY A 91 -19.58 1.73 -2.36
N GLY A 92 -18.37 1.17 -2.43
CA GLY A 92 -18.07 -0.14 -1.85
C GLY A 92 -18.28 -0.19 -0.33
N ALA A 93 -17.76 0.81 0.40
CA ALA A 93 -17.94 0.90 1.85
C ALA A 93 -19.41 1.02 2.26
N LEU A 94 -20.19 1.86 1.56
CA LEU A 94 -21.63 1.99 1.77
C LEU A 94 -22.36 0.69 1.43
N GLY A 95 -21.99 0.01 0.35
CA GLY A 95 -22.57 -1.28 -0.02
C GLY A 95 -22.35 -2.35 1.07
N ILE A 96 -21.15 -2.41 1.65
CA ILE A 96 -20.87 -3.30 2.80
C ILE A 96 -21.72 -2.92 4.00
N ALA A 97 -21.80 -1.64 4.35
CA ALA A 97 -22.58 -1.17 5.49
C ALA A 97 -24.07 -1.48 5.33
N VAL A 98 -24.64 -1.21 4.15
CA VAL A 98 -26.04 -1.54 3.83
C VAL A 98 -26.26 -3.05 3.87
N GLY A 99 -25.35 -3.83 3.30
CA GLY A 99 -25.40 -5.30 3.36
C GLY A 99 -25.44 -5.80 4.81
N ALA A 100 -24.53 -5.31 5.66
CA ALA A 100 -24.47 -5.68 7.07
C ALA A 100 -25.75 -5.28 7.84
N LEU A 101 -26.32 -4.11 7.57
CA LEU A 101 -27.58 -3.67 8.19
C LEU A 101 -28.82 -4.41 7.68
N SER A 102 -28.75 -5.00 6.48
CA SER A 102 -29.85 -5.72 5.85
C SER A 102 -29.81 -7.22 6.11
N MET A 103 -28.76 -7.72 6.76
CA MET A 103 -28.71 -9.11 7.22
C MET A 103 -29.61 -9.23 8.44
N ASP A 104 -30.67 -10.03 8.31
CA ASP A 104 -31.42 -10.53 9.46
C ASP A 104 -30.49 -11.38 10.33
N GLU A 105 -30.80 -11.51 11.61
CA GLU A 105 -30.04 -12.36 12.54
C GLU A 105 -30.24 -13.81 12.12
N GLY A 106 -29.38 -14.27 11.20
CA GLY A 106 -29.46 -15.60 10.62
C GLY A 106 -29.29 -16.63 11.72
N ASP A 107 -30.32 -17.44 11.92
CA ASP A 107 -30.25 -18.61 12.80
C ASP A 107 -29.19 -19.54 12.20
N PHE A 108 -28.00 -19.57 12.82
CA PHE A 108 -26.97 -20.51 12.41
C PHE A 108 -27.56 -21.91 12.66
N PRO A 109 -27.57 -22.80 11.66
CA PRO A 109 -28.10 -24.13 11.86
C PRO A 109 -27.39 -24.77 13.04
N ASP A 110 -28.17 -25.27 14.00
CA ASP A 110 -27.66 -25.96 15.17
C ASP A 110 -26.66 -27.02 14.73
N SER A 111 -25.50 -27.05 15.40
CA SER A 111 -24.50 -28.05 15.08
C SER A 111 -24.95 -29.41 15.61
N ASP A 112 -24.90 -30.45 14.78
CA ASP A 112 -25.16 -31.85 15.17
C ASP A 112 -24.18 -32.40 16.24
N TYR A 113 -23.26 -31.58 16.74
CA TYR A 113 -22.29 -31.93 17.76
C TYR A 113 -22.65 -31.23 19.08
N GLU A 114 -23.04 -32.00 20.09
CA GLU A 114 -23.09 -31.52 21.48
C GLU A 114 -21.66 -31.37 22.03
N LEU A 115 -21.40 -30.27 22.75
CA LEU A 115 -20.13 -29.99 23.42
C LEU A 115 -19.97 -30.76 24.74
#